data_AF-A0ABD1JD20-F1
#
_entry.id   AF-A0ABD1JD20-F1
#
_cell.length_a   1.000
_cell.length_b   1.000
_cell.length_c   1.000
_cell.angle_alpha   90.00
_cell.angle_beta   90.00
_cell.angle_gamma   90.00
#
_symmetry.space_group_name_H-M   'P 1'
#
loop_
_entity.id
_entity.type
_entity.pdbx_description
1 polymer ?
#
loop_
_entity_poly.entity_id
_entity_poly.type
_entity_poly.pdbx_seq_one_letter_code
_entity_poly.pdbx_strand_id
1 'polypeptide(L)'
;MHFASNQKQATLHTGVLSVGGTEDPLCFCTISASKEKGPHAIWVHLSPILDEVKKTHPSVEVVHFFSDGPTTQYRQKGNFFLFSTELLNRGFKRGTWNFFEASHGKGAPDGVGGLLKRTADRLVSHGHDIPTAEHLYHALANRTAVKLFYIQESLVDDAAKMMPILPAVPSTMRIHQVVTGALGEILYRDVSAILEIHSLWESSARVRAANVLQQLPQLASPDDIPQFAFTKTELREGQLRDPVLSRVLYFVERSCRPFRREKSKEPVMVIRYFKHCEKLMTCSGVAVSKDQVSEMKRLQFVVPDSFKYEVLKGIHDSAGRQGQVRSLGLARQRLLYHTDRDVKENVNQCSRCVISKMTDPEVRAPL
;
A
#
# COMPACT_ATOMS: atom_id res chain seq x y z
N MET A 1 -6.66 -18.65 13.94
CA MET A 1 -6.53 -20.03 13.44
C MET A 1 -6.93 -20.95 14.58
N HIS A 2 -7.75 -21.96 14.29
CA HIS A 2 -8.07 -23.03 15.22
C HIS A 2 -7.28 -24.27 14.82
N PHE A 3 -6.61 -24.87 15.79
CA PHE A 3 -5.67 -25.97 15.63
C PHE A 3 -6.28 -27.24 16.25
N ALA A 4 -5.67 -28.38 15.95
CA ALA A 4 -5.85 -29.60 16.74
C ALA A 4 -5.77 -29.26 18.24
N SER A 5 -6.66 -29.88 19.00
CA SER A 5 -7.26 -29.39 20.25
C SER A 5 -6.34 -29.11 21.45
N ASN A 6 -5.00 -29.15 21.34
CA ASN A 6 -4.10 -29.13 22.50
C ASN A 6 -2.77 -28.35 22.41
N GLN A 7 -2.46 -27.58 21.36
CA GLN A 7 -1.17 -26.86 21.24
C GLN A 7 -1.29 -25.33 21.37
N LYS A 8 -0.27 -24.70 22.01
CA LYS A 8 -0.19 -23.24 22.23
C LYS A 8 0.20 -22.53 20.93
N GLN A 9 -0.50 -21.44 20.61
CA GLN A 9 -0.27 -20.66 19.38
C GLN A 9 0.85 -19.64 19.58
N ALA A 10 1.51 -19.25 18.48
CA ALA A 10 2.48 -18.16 18.47
C ALA A 10 2.02 -17.02 17.55
N THR A 11 2.25 -15.78 17.97
CA THR A 11 2.01 -14.59 17.16
C THR A 11 3.32 -14.18 16.47
N LEU A 12 3.25 -14.02 15.15
CA LEU A 12 4.33 -13.49 14.33
C LEU A 12 3.94 -12.11 13.82
N HIS A 13 4.66 -11.08 14.25
CA HIS A 13 4.60 -9.76 13.62
C HIS A 13 5.84 -9.60 12.74
N THR A 14 5.62 -9.44 11.44
CA THR A 14 6.66 -9.50 10.41
C THR A 14 6.74 -8.17 9.68
N GLY A 15 7.93 -7.83 9.22
CA GLY A 15 8.14 -6.60 8.47
C GLY A 15 9.44 -6.58 7.70
N VAL A 16 9.57 -5.55 6.87
CA VAL A 16 10.77 -5.26 6.11
C VAL A 16 11.11 -3.80 6.39
N LEU A 17 12.34 -3.57 6.83
CA LEU A 17 12.89 -2.26 7.15
C LEU A 17 13.88 -1.87 6.04
N SER A 18 13.75 -0.65 5.52
CA SER A 18 14.71 -0.06 4.59
C SER A 18 15.18 1.28 5.14
N VAL A 19 16.49 1.51 5.16
CA VAL A 19 17.07 2.78 5.61
C VAL A 19 17.59 3.55 4.40
N GLY A 20 17.40 4.88 4.38
CA GLY A 20 17.91 5.70 3.28
C GLY A 20 19.43 5.61 3.19
N GLY A 21 19.96 5.28 2.01
CA GLY A 21 21.41 5.11 1.80
C GLY A 21 21.94 3.70 2.07
N THR A 22 21.09 2.74 2.47
CA THR A 22 21.45 1.31 2.52
C THR A 22 20.80 0.57 1.37
N GLU A 23 21.54 -0.28 0.66
CA GLU A 23 21.03 -1.03 -0.50
C GLU A 23 20.11 -2.19 -0.10
N ASP A 24 20.45 -2.91 0.99
CA ASP A 24 19.73 -4.12 1.38
C ASP A 24 18.68 -3.86 2.47
N PRO A 25 17.42 -4.28 2.25
CA PRO A 25 16.39 -4.21 3.27
C PRO A 25 16.58 -5.28 4.35
N LEU A 26 16.39 -4.90 5.61
CA LEU A 26 16.38 -5.81 6.74
C LEU A 26 15.00 -6.45 6.91
N CYS A 27 14.90 -7.76 6.71
CA CYS A 27 13.72 -8.52 7.09
C CYS A 27 13.75 -8.81 8.58
N PHE A 28 12.64 -8.58 9.28
CA PHE A 28 12.54 -8.86 10.72
C PHE A 28 11.24 -9.58 11.07
N CYS A 29 11.25 -10.27 12.21
CA CYS A 29 10.06 -10.80 12.84
C CYS A 29 10.19 -10.77 14.36
N THR A 30 9.13 -10.31 15.01
CA THR A 30 8.97 -10.45 16.46
C THR A 30 7.98 -11.57 16.76
N ILE A 31 8.33 -12.43 17.71
CA ILE A 31 7.59 -13.63 18.10
C ILE A 31 7.10 -13.48 19.53
N SER A 32 5.83 -13.79 19.80
CA SER A 32 5.27 -13.79 21.16
C SER A 32 4.24 -14.89 21.36
N ALA A 33 4.03 -15.30 22.61
CA ALA A 33 2.90 -16.12 23.01
C ALA A 33 1.58 -15.33 23.08
N SER A 34 1.64 -14.00 23.25
CA SER A 34 0.47 -13.14 23.30
C SER A 34 -0.32 -13.19 22.00
N LYS A 35 -1.65 -13.28 22.10
CA LYS A 35 -2.58 -13.30 20.95
C LYS A 35 -3.17 -11.93 20.65
N GLU A 36 -2.80 -10.91 21.44
CA GLU A 36 -3.29 -9.56 21.28
C GLU A 36 -2.84 -8.95 19.95
N LYS A 37 -3.75 -8.20 19.33
CA LYS A 37 -3.52 -7.57 18.01
C LYS A 37 -3.85 -6.08 18.00
N GLY A 38 -4.16 -5.53 19.18
CA GLY A 38 -4.47 -4.12 19.33
C GLY A 38 -3.23 -3.22 19.14
N PRO A 39 -3.43 -1.89 19.17
CA PRO A 39 -2.34 -0.92 18.99
C PRO A 39 -1.21 -1.11 20.00
N HIS A 40 -1.53 -1.37 21.26
CA HIS A 40 -0.52 -1.62 22.30
C HIS A 40 0.42 -2.78 21.92
N ALA A 41 -0.14 -3.92 21.48
CA ALA A 41 0.63 -5.08 21.06
C ALA A 41 1.50 -4.76 19.84
N ILE A 42 0.96 -4.05 18.85
CA ILE A 42 1.71 -3.60 17.66
C ILE A 42 2.93 -2.77 18.08
N TRP A 43 2.78 -1.82 18.99
CA TRP A 43 3.88 -0.96 19.44
C TRP A 43 4.91 -1.70 20.29
N VAL A 44 4.50 -2.68 21.10
CA VAL A 44 5.45 -3.59 21.78
C VAL A 44 6.24 -4.39 20.75
N HIS A 45 5.58 -4.92 19.71
CA HIS A 45 6.25 -5.62 18.62
C HIS A 45 7.17 -4.71 17.78
N LEU A 46 6.84 -3.43 17.62
CA LEU A 46 7.68 -2.46 16.91
C LEU A 46 8.86 -1.95 17.76
N SER A 47 8.76 -1.98 19.09
CA SER A 47 9.77 -1.44 20.00
C SER A 47 11.19 -1.91 19.68
N PRO A 48 11.51 -3.22 19.66
CA PRO A 48 12.88 -3.67 19.41
C PRO A 48 13.40 -3.28 18.02
N ILE A 49 12.51 -3.11 17.03
CA ILE A 49 12.89 -2.67 15.68
C ILE A 49 13.28 -1.19 15.71
N LEU A 50 12.48 -0.35 16.36
CA LEU A 50 12.74 1.08 16.46
C LEU A 50 14.02 1.36 17.29
N ASP A 51 14.22 0.58 18.35
CA ASP A 51 15.42 0.67 19.19
C ASP A 51 16.66 0.24 18.40
N GLU A 52 16.56 -0.82 17.59
CA GLU A 52 17.62 -1.25 16.68
C GLU A 52 17.93 -0.18 15.63
N VAL A 53 16.92 0.49 15.06
CA VAL A 53 17.12 1.60 14.11
C VAL A 53 17.91 2.72 14.76
N LYS A 54 17.53 3.14 15.98
CA LYS A 54 18.27 4.20 16.70
C LYS A 54 19.69 3.80 17.07
N LYS A 55 19.90 2.52 17.40
CA LYS A 55 21.23 1.99 17.72
C LYS A 55 22.15 1.92 16.49
N THR A 56 21.63 1.44 15.36
CA THR A 56 22.42 1.18 14.15
C THR A 56 22.52 2.38 13.21
N HIS A 57 21.50 3.24 13.21
CA HIS A 57 21.38 4.41 12.35
C HIS A 57 20.93 5.64 13.16
N PRO A 58 21.79 6.15 14.08
CA PRO A 58 21.41 7.22 15.01
C PRO A 58 21.04 8.54 14.33
N SER A 59 21.51 8.76 13.09
CA SER A 59 21.16 9.92 12.26
C SER A 59 19.75 9.87 11.67
N VAL A 60 19.03 8.74 11.80
CA VAL A 60 17.65 8.63 11.29
C VAL A 60 16.70 9.44 12.18
N GLU A 61 16.15 10.50 11.58
CA GLU A 61 15.19 11.39 12.24
C GLU A 61 13.75 11.15 11.81
N VAL A 62 13.53 10.50 10.67
CA VAL A 62 12.20 10.33 10.05
C VAL A 62 11.90 8.86 9.80
N VAL A 63 10.71 8.41 10.20
CA VAL A 63 10.25 7.02 10.00
C VAL A 63 8.99 6.98 9.15
N HIS A 64 8.96 6.08 8.16
CA HIS A 64 7.81 5.89 7.29
C HIS A 64 7.25 4.48 7.46
N PHE A 65 6.06 4.37 8.06
CA PHE A 65 5.32 3.11 8.17
C PHE A 65 4.45 2.90 6.95
N PHE A 66 4.41 1.65 6.48
CA PHE A 66 3.53 1.19 5.41
C PHE A 66 2.84 -0.08 5.89
N SER A 67 1.52 -0.04 6.01
CA SER A 67 0.74 -1.17 6.50
C SER A 67 -0.59 -1.30 5.77
N ASP A 68 -1.20 -2.48 5.87
CA ASP A 68 -2.61 -2.61 5.57
C ASP A 68 -3.44 -1.76 6.56
N GLY A 69 -4.69 -1.48 6.20
CA GLY A 69 -5.57 -0.60 6.97
C GLY A 69 -6.70 -1.25 7.78
N PRO A 70 -6.61 -2.47 8.35
CA PRO A 70 -7.69 -3.00 9.18
C PRO A 70 -7.90 -2.10 10.41
N THR A 71 -9.16 -1.77 10.66
CA THR A 71 -9.59 -0.89 11.77
C THR A 71 -9.47 -1.54 13.13
N THR A 72 -9.23 -2.85 13.18
CA THR A 72 -8.93 -3.57 14.43
C THR A 72 -7.45 -3.51 14.82
N GLN A 73 -6.57 -3.01 13.95
CA GLN A 73 -5.11 -3.01 14.16
C GLN A 73 -4.48 -1.64 13.88
N TYR A 74 -4.12 -1.35 12.62
CA TYR A 74 -3.28 -0.19 12.29
C TYR A 74 -4.10 1.09 12.03
N ARG A 75 -5.28 0.99 11.41
CA ARG A 75 -6.09 2.15 11.03
C ARG A 75 -7.14 2.47 12.11
N GLN A 76 -6.68 2.85 13.29
CA GLN A 76 -7.56 3.17 14.41
C GLN A 76 -6.95 4.17 15.40
N LYS A 77 -7.82 4.77 16.22
CA LYS A 77 -7.51 5.80 17.21
C LYS A 77 -6.31 5.48 18.11
N GLY A 78 -6.22 4.26 18.62
CA GLY A 78 -5.13 3.86 19.52
C GLY A 78 -3.76 3.86 18.82
N ASN A 79 -3.72 3.43 17.56
CA ASN A 79 -2.47 3.47 16.79
C ASN A 79 -2.11 4.91 16.41
N PHE A 80 -3.09 5.77 16.12
CA PHE A 80 -2.82 7.19 15.83
C PHE A 80 -2.23 7.92 17.04
N PHE A 81 -2.76 7.64 18.24
CA PHE A 81 -2.23 8.17 19.49
C PHE A 81 -0.79 7.71 19.74
N LEU A 82 -0.55 6.39 19.76
CA LEU A 82 0.80 5.86 19.98
C LEU A 82 1.78 6.34 18.91
N PHE A 83 1.32 6.51 17.67
CA PHE A 83 2.12 7.08 16.59
C PHE A 83 2.55 8.52 16.85
N SER A 84 1.70 9.38 17.39
CA SER A 84 2.05 10.77 17.72
C SER A 84 2.75 10.95 19.06
N THR A 85 2.78 9.93 19.91
CA THR A 85 3.47 9.97 21.21
C THR A 85 4.76 9.15 21.20
N GLU A 86 4.65 7.84 21.05
CA GLU A 86 5.75 6.88 21.21
C GLU A 86 6.85 7.06 20.17
N LEU A 87 6.51 7.47 18.95
CA LEU A 87 7.51 7.73 17.92
C LEU A 87 8.46 8.86 18.35
N LEU A 88 7.90 9.96 18.87
CA LEU A 88 8.67 11.14 19.27
C LEU A 88 9.39 10.90 20.60
N ASN A 89 8.76 10.18 21.53
CA ASN A 89 9.39 9.76 22.79
C ASN A 89 10.66 8.91 22.56
N ARG A 90 10.75 8.19 21.42
CA ARG A 90 11.93 7.44 20.99
C ARG A 90 13.00 8.28 20.27
N GLY A 91 12.82 9.60 20.21
CA GLY A 91 13.78 10.54 19.63
C GLY A 91 13.74 10.62 18.10
N PHE A 92 12.71 10.12 17.44
CA PHE A 92 12.45 10.49 16.04
C PHE A 92 11.79 11.87 16.00
N LYS A 93 12.07 12.67 14.97
CA LYS A 93 11.51 14.03 14.84
C LYS A 93 10.19 14.03 14.10
N ARG A 94 10.00 13.13 13.13
CA ARG A 94 8.82 13.07 12.27
C ARG A 94 8.49 11.65 11.87
N GLY A 95 7.22 11.41 11.58
CA GLY A 95 6.77 10.15 11.01
C GLY A 95 5.65 10.30 10.00
N THR A 96 5.54 9.32 9.12
CA THR A 96 4.31 9.10 8.33
C THR A 96 3.84 7.66 8.47
N TRP A 97 2.54 7.46 8.66
CA TRP A 97 1.90 6.17 8.54
C TRP A 97 1.02 6.13 7.30
N ASN A 98 1.33 5.23 6.37
CA ASN A 98 0.65 5.09 5.08
C ASN A 98 -0.16 3.80 5.06
N PHE A 99 -1.47 3.92 4.81
CA PHE A 99 -2.38 2.78 4.77
C PHE A 99 -2.69 2.36 3.34
N PHE A 100 -2.47 1.10 3.01
CA PHE A 100 -2.88 0.56 1.72
C PHE A 100 -4.42 0.39 1.63
N GLU A 101 -5.02 0.56 0.44
CA GLU A 101 -6.49 0.52 0.18
C GLU A 101 -7.15 -0.86 0.32
N ALA A 102 -8.42 -0.94 0.72
CA ALA A 102 -9.15 -2.20 0.93
C ALA A 102 -9.37 -3.04 -0.35
N SER A 103 -8.34 -3.73 -0.84
CA SER A 103 -8.39 -4.74 -1.89
C SER A 103 -7.12 -5.59 -1.88
N HIS A 104 -6.78 -6.17 -0.72
CA HIS A 104 -5.45 -6.73 -0.43
C HIS A 104 -5.30 -8.25 -0.63
N GLY A 105 -4.23 -8.70 -1.31
CA GLY A 105 -3.60 -10.03 -1.20
C GLY A 105 -2.05 -9.99 -1.16
N LYS A 106 -1.39 -10.60 -0.18
CA LYS A 106 0.08 -10.76 0.10
C LYS A 106 1.10 -9.66 -0.32
N GLY A 107 1.80 -9.05 0.65
CA GLY A 107 2.95 -8.12 0.50
C GLY A 107 4.28 -8.71 1.02
N ALA A 108 5.35 -7.90 1.07
CA ALA A 108 6.68 -8.36 1.49
C ALA A 108 6.73 -8.98 2.91
N PRO A 109 6.02 -8.44 3.93
CA PRO A 109 5.92 -9.08 5.25
C PRO A 109 5.32 -10.50 5.20
N ASP A 110 4.37 -10.76 4.29
CA ASP A 110 3.81 -12.10 4.11
C ASP A 110 4.85 -13.10 3.57
N GLY A 111 5.83 -12.62 2.81
CA GLY A 111 6.99 -13.42 2.36
C GLY A 111 7.88 -13.83 3.54
N VAL A 112 8.17 -12.90 4.45
CA VAL A 112 8.91 -13.16 5.69
C VAL A 112 8.16 -14.18 6.54
N GLY A 113 6.86 -13.93 6.79
CA GLY A 113 6.02 -14.86 7.54
C GLY A 113 5.94 -16.23 6.87
N GLY A 114 5.84 -16.29 5.54
CA GLY A 114 5.83 -17.53 4.77
C GLY A 114 7.15 -18.31 4.89
N LEU A 115 8.30 -17.63 4.85
CA LEU A 115 9.61 -18.25 5.04
C LEU A 115 9.73 -18.88 6.43
N LEU A 116 9.44 -18.10 7.49
CA LEU A 116 9.53 -18.59 8.86
C LEU A 116 8.61 -19.78 9.10
N LYS A 117 7.39 -19.74 8.54
CA LYS A 117 6.45 -20.85 8.62
C LYS A 117 7.00 -22.10 7.94
N ARG A 118 7.45 -22.00 6.68
CA ARG A 118 8.06 -23.14 5.97
C ARG A 118 9.28 -23.71 6.70
N THR A 119 10.11 -22.85 7.30
CA THR A 119 11.27 -23.33 8.07
C THR A 119 10.82 -24.12 9.31
N ALA A 120 9.83 -23.64 10.06
CA ALA A 120 9.27 -24.37 11.19
C ALA A 120 8.55 -25.67 10.76
N ASP A 121 7.78 -25.63 9.67
CA ASP A 121 7.14 -26.80 9.04
C ASP A 121 8.19 -27.90 8.74
N ARG A 122 9.32 -27.50 8.16
CA ARG A 122 10.44 -28.41 7.88
C ARG A 122 11.01 -29.02 9.15
N LEU A 123 11.23 -28.23 10.20
CA LEU A 123 11.78 -28.75 11.46
C LEU A 123 10.85 -29.79 12.09
N VAL A 124 9.54 -29.51 12.13
CA VAL A 124 8.54 -30.45 12.66
C VAL A 124 8.49 -31.74 11.84
N SER A 125 8.54 -31.63 10.50
CA SER A 125 8.59 -32.82 9.63
C SER A 125 9.83 -33.70 9.83
N HIS A 126 10.92 -33.16 10.39
CA HIS A 126 12.14 -33.89 10.73
C HIS A 126 12.18 -34.34 12.21
N GLY A 127 11.04 -34.31 12.91
CA GLY A 127 10.90 -34.80 14.29
C GLY A 127 11.30 -33.79 15.37
N HIS A 128 11.47 -32.51 15.03
CA HIS A 128 11.74 -31.46 16.02
C HIS A 128 10.43 -30.88 16.56
N ASP A 129 10.17 -31.03 17.86
CA ASP A 129 8.95 -30.50 18.48
C ASP A 129 9.06 -28.99 18.78
N ILE A 130 7.97 -28.25 18.54
CA ILE A 130 7.88 -26.79 18.74
C ILE A 130 6.60 -26.48 19.53
N PRO A 131 6.59 -26.69 20.87
CA PRO A 131 5.37 -26.62 21.67
C PRO A 131 4.97 -25.20 22.12
N THR A 132 5.89 -24.22 22.05
CA THR A 132 5.64 -22.84 22.50
C THR A 132 6.27 -21.80 21.56
N ALA A 133 5.85 -20.54 21.70
CA ALA A 133 6.42 -19.41 20.97
C ALA A 133 7.93 -19.22 21.26
N GLU A 134 8.38 -19.51 22.48
CA GLU A 134 9.80 -19.46 22.85
C GLU A 134 10.61 -20.56 22.15
N HIS A 135 10.08 -21.79 22.11
CA HIS A 135 10.69 -22.87 21.33
C HIS A 135 10.74 -22.51 19.84
N LEU A 136 9.69 -21.89 19.30
CA LEU A 136 9.67 -21.40 17.92
C LEU A 136 10.77 -20.37 17.67
N TYR A 137 10.95 -19.40 18.57
CA TYR A 137 12.02 -18.41 18.48
C TYR A 137 13.41 -19.06 18.45
N HIS A 138 13.71 -19.95 19.40
CA HIS A 138 15.01 -20.63 19.46
C HIS A 138 15.23 -21.58 18.27
N ALA A 139 14.18 -22.25 17.81
CA ALA A 139 14.23 -23.10 16.63
C ALA A 139 14.59 -22.32 15.36
N LEU A 140 14.17 -21.05 15.25
CA LEU A 140 14.40 -20.23 14.05
C LEU A 140 15.64 -19.33 14.12
N ALA A 141 16.09 -18.92 15.32
CA ALA A 141 17.12 -17.89 15.53
C ALA A 141 18.42 -18.05 14.69
N ASN A 142 18.90 -19.28 14.50
CA ASN A 142 20.14 -19.55 13.78
C ASN A 142 19.94 -20.21 12.41
N ARG A 143 18.70 -20.20 11.90
CA ARG A 143 18.31 -20.93 10.67
C ARG A 143 17.74 -20.02 9.58
N THR A 144 17.73 -18.71 9.81
CA THR A 144 17.17 -17.74 8.88
C THR A 144 17.99 -16.45 8.88
N ALA A 145 18.04 -15.75 7.76
CA ALA A 145 18.60 -14.40 7.68
C ALA A 145 17.64 -13.32 8.22
N VAL A 146 16.42 -13.69 8.60
CA VAL A 146 15.44 -12.77 9.18
C VAL A 146 15.88 -12.45 10.62
N LYS A 147 15.96 -11.17 10.95
CA LYS A 147 16.28 -10.76 12.32
C LYS A 147 15.10 -11.05 13.24
N LEU A 148 15.30 -11.92 14.22
CA LEU A 148 14.26 -12.34 15.15
C LEU A 148 14.38 -11.62 16.49
N PHE A 149 13.23 -11.33 17.08
CA PHE A 149 13.13 -10.84 18.46
C PHE A 149 12.05 -11.62 19.20
N TYR A 150 12.28 -11.93 20.46
CA TYR A 150 11.27 -12.53 21.33
C TYR A 150 10.63 -11.45 22.21
N ILE A 151 9.30 -11.44 22.26
CA ILE A 151 8.50 -10.52 23.06
C ILE A 151 7.77 -11.32 24.15
N GLN A 152 8.07 -11.00 25.41
CA GLN A 152 7.38 -11.57 26.57
C GLN A 152 5.91 -11.13 26.59
N GLU A 153 5.01 -12.06 26.93
CA GLU A 153 3.56 -11.80 26.98
C GLU A 153 3.21 -10.71 28.00
N SER A 154 3.92 -10.68 29.14
CA SER A 154 3.75 -9.65 30.18
C SER A 154 3.96 -8.22 29.67
N LEU A 155 4.89 -8.00 28.73
CA LEU A 155 5.12 -6.67 28.14
C LEU A 155 3.91 -6.20 27.34
N VAL A 156 3.21 -7.12 26.68
CA VAL A 156 1.98 -6.82 25.93
C VAL A 156 0.84 -6.52 26.89
N ASP A 157 0.70 -7.32 27.95
CA ASP A 157 -0.32 -7.13 28.98
C ASP A 157 -0.14 -5.79 29.71
N ASP A 158 1.09 -5.41 30.04
CA ASP A 158 1.39 -4.14 30.71
C ASP A 158 1.15 -2.95 29.77
N ALA A 159 1.51 -3.07 28.48
CA ALA A 159 1.18 -2.05 27.48
C ALA A 159 -0.33 -1.87 27.29
N ALA A 160 -1.13 -2.94 27.40
CA ALA A 160 -2.58 -2.85 27.34
C ALA A 160 -3.15 -2.02 28.50
N LYS A 161 -2.62 -2.20 29.73
CA LYS A 161 -3.03 -1.44 30.92
C LYS A 161 -2.69 0.05 30.84
N MET A 162 -1.63 0.40 30.12
CA MET A 162 -1.18 1.80 29.95
C MET A 162 -1.96 2.57 28.88
N MET A 163 -2.84 1.92 28.10
CA MET A 163 -3.60 2.60 27.05
C MET A 163 -4.64 3.57 27.62
N PRO A 164 -4.61 4.85 27.22
CA PRO A 164 -5.63 5.80 27.65
C PRO A 164 -6.97 5.55 26.93
N ILE A 165 -8.04 6.07 27.53
CA ILE A 165 -9.35 6.12 26.88
C ILE A 165 -9.31 7.24 25.83
N LEU A 166 -9.38 6.85 24.55
CA LEU A 166 -9.29 7.77 23.43
C LEU A 166 -10.65 8.05 22.78
N PRO A 167 -10.92 9.31 22.38
CA PRO A 167 -12.13 9.65 21.63
C PRO A 167 -12.15 8.95 20.25
N ALA A 168 -13.34 8.75 19.71
CA ALA A 168 -13.49 8.23 18.36
C ALA A 168 -12.98 9.25 17.34
N VAL A 169 -12.31 8.77 16.29
CA VAL A 169 -11.86 9.61 15.17
C VAL A 169 -12.86 9.42 14.02
N PRO A 170 -13.68 10.43 13.69
CA PRO A 170 -14.65 10.34 12.60
C PRO A 170 -13.98 10.02 11.27
N SER A 171 -14.71 9.32 10.40
CA SER A 171 -14.25 9.06 9.02
C SER A 171 -12.87 8.38 8.91
N THR A 172 -12.48 7.58 9.91
CA THR A 172 -11.19 6.86 9.92
C THR A 172 -10.95 6.04 8.63
N MET A 173 -12.00 5.52 8.00
CA MET A 173 -11.90 4.78 6.73
C MET A 173 -11.44 5.64 5.54
N ARG A 174 -11.62 6.97 5.59
CA ARG A 174 -11.16 7.90 4.55
C ARG A 174 -9.67 8.23 4.67
N ILE A 175 -9.10 8.03 5.85
CA ILE A 175 -7.70 8.33 6.16
C ILE A 175 -6.78 7.34 5.44
N HIS A 176 -5.97 7.86 4.51
CA HIS A 176 -4.97 7.11 3.78
C HIS A 176 -3.56 7.30 4.33
N GLN A 177 -3.29 8.49 4.88
CA GLN A 177 -2.01 8.82 5.49
C GLN A 177 -2.23 9.61 6.77
N VAL A 178 -1.44 9.28 7.80
CA VAL A 178 -1.31 10.06 9.03
C VAL A 178 0.13 10.54 9.13
N VAL A 179 0.34 11.78 9.53
CA VAL A 179 1.64 12.42 9.67
C VAL A 179 1.73 13.02 11.07
N THR A 180 2.87 12.84 11.72
CA THR A 180 3.17 13.49 12.99
C THR A 180 4.56 14.13 12.94
N GLY A 181 4.71 15.23 13.65
CA GLY A 181 5.97 15.93 13.87
C GLY A 181 6.00 16.74 15.16
N ALA A 182 4.95 16.62 15.98
CA ALA A 182 4.80 17.27 17.28
C ALA A 182 4.01 16.31 18.19
N LEU A 183 4.33 16.34 19.49
CA LEU A 183 3.83 15.39 20.47
C LEU A 183 2.32 15.45 20.60
N GLY A 184 1.65 14.33 20.38
CA GLY A 184 0.19 14.22 20.45
C GLY A 184 -0.55 14.80 19.24
N GLU A 185 0.14 15.42 18.28
CA GLU A 185 -0.47 16.02 17.11
C GLU A 185 -0.39 15.09 15.89
N ILE A 186 -1.50 15.01 15.16
CA ILE A 186 -1.58 14.31 13.88
C ILE A 186 -2.21 15.19 12.81
N LEU A 187 -1.65 15.11 11.61
CA LEU A 187 -2.27 15.56 10.37
C LEU A 187 -2.69 14.31 9.59
N TYR A 188 -3.79 14.38 8.86
CA TYR A 188 -4.24 13.26 8.04
C TYR A 188 -4.56 13.70 6.61
N ARG A 189 -4.55 12.73 5.69
CA ARG A 189 -4.94 12.92 4.30
C ARG A 189 -5.99 11.91 3.89
N ASP A 190 -7.00 12.42 3.19
CA ASP A 190 -8.02 11.60 2.54
C ASP A 190 -7.56 11.11 1.17
N VAL A 191 -8.17 10.02 0.69
CA VAL A 191 -8.04 9.58 -0.71
C VAL A 191 -8.74 10.58 -1.62
N SER A 192 -7.99 11.38 -2.36
CA SER A 192 -8.49 12.14 -3.49
C SER A 192 -8.15 11.44 -4.81
N ALA A 193 -9.08 11.45 -5.75
CA ALA A 193 -8.82 10.96 -7.10
C ALA A 193 -7.74 11.84 -7.77
N ILE A 194 -6.97 11.27 -8.72
CA ILE A 194 -5.88 11.95 -9.45
C ILE A 194 -6.28 13.36 -9.96
N LEU A 195 -7.56 13.56 -10.26
CA LEU A 195 -8.10 14.80 -10.81
C LEU A 195 -8.65 15.79 -9.76
N GLU A 196 -8.96 15.37 -8.53
CA GLU A 196 -9.26 16.30 -7.42
C GLU A 196 -7.99 17.01 -6.93
N ILE A 197 -6.82 16.42 -7.16
CA ILE A 197 -5.52 17.03 -6.85
C ILE A 197 -5.23 18.19 -7.82
N HIS A 198 -5.74 18.12 -9.05
CA HIS A 198 -5.42 19.11 -10.09
C HIS A 198 -6.09 20.47 -9.90
N SER A 199 -7.31 20.53 -9.34
CA SER A 199 -7.98 21.81 -9.02
C SER A 199 -7.36 22.53 -7.81
N LEU A 200 -6.68 21.80 -6.93
CA LEU A 200 -5.90 22.34 -5.81
C LEU A 200 -4.46 22.70 -6.19
N TRP A 201 -4.03 22.34 -7.41
CA TRP A 201 -2.63 22.47 -7.84
C TRP A 201 -2.25 23.91 -8.20
N GLU A 202 -3.19 24.73 -8.70
CA GLU A 202 -2.96 26.16 -8.94
C GLU A 202 -2.89 26.98 -7.63
N SER A 203 -3.55 26.53 -6.56
CA SER A 203 -3.58 27.22 -5.27
C SER A 203 -2.51 26.74 -4.26
N SER A 204 -1.80 25.64 -4.56
CA SER A 204 -0.86 25.00 -3.62
C SER A 204 0.57 24.89 -4.16
N ALA A 205 0.97 25.82 -5.03
CA ALA A 205 2.26 25.85 -5.75
C ALA A 205 3.53 25.94 -4.87
N ARG A 206 3.45 25.66 -3.56
CA ARG A 206 4.61 25.59 -2.67
C ARG A 206 4.77 24.28 -1.89
N VAL A 207 3.88 23.28 -2.00
CA VAL A 207 3.96 22.13 -1.06
C VAL A 207 3.90 20.71 -1.66
N ARG A 208 3.40 20.44 -2.88
CA ARG A 208 3.16 19.02 -3.27
C ARG A 208 3.24 18.69 -4.77
N ALA A 209 4.44 18.34 -5.24
CA ALA A 209 4.72 17.37 -6.33
C ALA A 209 6.22 17.03 -6.24
N ALA A 210 6.69 15.79 -6.14
CA ALA A 210 6.19 14.56 -6.74
C ALA A 210 6.29 13.34 -5.79
N ASN A 211 5.24 12.52 -5.78
CA ASN A 211 5.15 11.20 -5.15
C ASN A 211 6.00 10.11 -5.89
N VAL A 212 7.15 10.51 -6.43
CA VAL A 212 8.16 9.62 -7.05
C VAL A 212 9.56 9.88 -6.47
N LEU A 213 9.72 10.83 -5.54
CA LEU A 213 11.02 11.17 -4.91
C LEU A 213 11.13 10.78 -3.42
N GLN A 214 10.78 9.55 -3.03
CA GLN A 214 11.18 9.02 -1.70
C GLN A 214 11.64 7.55 -1.71
N GLN A 215 12.37 7.13 -2.75
CA GLN A 215 13.33 6.02 -2.63
C GLN A 215 14.71 6.54 -3.12
N LEU A 216 15.59 6.89 -2.16
CA LEU A 216 16.91 7.58 -2.20
C LEU A 216 18.06 6.77 -2.88
N PRO A 217 19.30 7.30 -3.15
CA PRO A 217 19.96 8.55 -2.72
C PRO A 217 20.76 9.41 -3.76
N GLN A 218 21.02 10.67 -3.36
CA GLN A 218 22.19 11.57 -3.57
C GLN A 218 22.39 12.41 -4.86
N LEU A 219 22.71 13.70 -4.62
CA LEU A 219 23.32 14.72 -5.49
C LEU A 219 22.63 15.00 -6.84
N ALA A 220 21.74 15.98 -6.89
CA ALA A 220 21.43 16.65 -8.15
C ALA A 220 21.00 18.10 -7.91
N SER A 221 21.55 19.01 -8.71
CA SER A 221 21.19 20.43 -8.76
C SER A 221 19.71 20.65 -9.08
N PRO A 222 19.17 21.86 -8.83
CA PRO A 222 17.76 22.21 -9.09
C PRO A 222 17.26 21.91 -10.51
N ASP A 223 18.16 21.73 -11.48
CA ASP A 223 17.84 21.47 -12.89
C ASP A 223 17.58 19.98 -13.23
N ASP A 224 17.76 19.04 -12.29
CA ASP A 224 17.66 17.58 -12.52
C ASP A 224 16.43 16.94 -11.83
N ILE A 225 15.28 17.60 -11.84
CA ILE A 225 14.02 17.00 -11.36
C ILE A 225 13.53 15.98 -12.41
N PRO A 226 13.32 14.69 -12.05
CA PRO A 226 12.79 13.71 -13.00
C PRO A 226 11.36 14.06 -13.42
N GLN A 227 11.19 14.34 -14.71
CA GLN A 227 9.94 14.68 -15.42
C GLN A 227 8.92 13.52 -15.50
N PHE A 228 8.76 12.67 -14.48
CA PHE A 228 7.99 11.41 -14.60
C PHE A 228 6.50 11.51 -14.21
N ALA A 229 5.98 12.72 -14.01
CA ALA A 229 4.54 12.93 -13.84
C ALA A 229 4.01 13.67 -15.06
N PHE A 230 3.16 13.00 -15.84
CA PHE A 230 2.51 13.61 -16.99
C PHE A 230 1.79 14.88 -16.56
N THR A 231 2.15 15.99 -17.16
CA THR A 231 1.44 17.25 -17.08
C THR A 231 0.03 17.09 -17.64
N LYS A 232 -0.87 17.97 -17.21
CA LYS A 232 -2.23 18.03 -17.75
C LYS A 232 -2.24 18.16 -19.29
N THR A 233 -1.27 18.89 -19.84
CA THR A 233 -1.08 19.06 -21.28
C THR A 233 -0.72 17.74 -21.92
N GLU A 234 0.27 17.00 -21.39
CA GLU A 234 0.64 15.68 -21.89
C GLU A 234 -0.51 14.68 -21.79
N LEU A 235 -1.30 14.72 -20.71
CA LEU A 235 -2.48 13.88 -20.56
C LEU A 235 -3.53 14.15 -21.64
N ARG A 236 -3.83 15.45 -21.89
CA ARG A 236 -4.76 15.86 -22.95
C ARG A 236 -4.22 15.50 -24.32
N GLU A 237 -2.95 15.77 -24.59
CA GLU A 237 -2.31 15.43 -25.85
C GLU A 237 -2.30 13.92 -26.12
N GLY A 238 -2.06 13.10 -25.11
CA GLY A 238 -2.17 11.65 -25.21
C GLY A 238 -3.56 11.22 -25.65
N GLN A 239 -4.61 11.81 -25.08
CA GLN A 239 -6.00 11.55 -25.50
C GLN A 239 -6.34 12.11 -26.88
N LEU A 240 -5.75 13.24 -27.30
CA LEU A 240 -5.94 13.83 -28.62
C LEU A 240 -5.21 13.05 -29.72
N ARG A 241 -4.05 12.45 -29.42
CA ARG A 241 -3.31 11.57 -30.34
C ARG A 241 -3.95 10.19 -30.47
N ASP A 242 -4.74 9.78 -29.49
CA ASP A 242 -5.45 8.51 -29.52
C ASP A 242 -6.63 8.57 -30.52
N PRO A 243 -6.71 7.64 -31.49
CA PRO A 243 -7.70 7.68 -32.56
C PRO A 243 -9.15 7.47 -32.06
N VAL A 244 -9.33 6.84 -30.90
CA VAL A 244 -10.64 6.63 -30.27
C VAL A 244 -10.95 7.77 -29.32
N LEU A 245 -10.03 8.12 -28.41
CA LEU A 245 -10.30 9.11 -27.38
C LEU A 245 -10.40 10.54 -27.93
N SER A 246 -9.73 10.86 -29.03
CA SER A 246 -9.91 12.14 -29.71
C SER A 246 -11.35 12.34 -30.21
N ARG A 247 -11.98 11.28 -30.72
CA ARG A 247 -13.40 11.28 -31.09
C ARG A 247 -14.31 11.34 -29.87
N VAL A 248 -13.97 10.64 -28.79
CA VAL A 248 -14.71 10.74 -27.53
C VAL A 248 -14.66 12.18 -26.99
N LEU A 249 -13.48 12.80 -26.93
CA LEU A 249 -13.27 14.18 -26.53
C LEU A 249 -14.11 15.15 -27.37
N TYR A 250 -14.12 14.99 -28.70
CA TYR A 250 -14.92 15.82 -29.60
C TYR A 250 -16.40 15.91 -29.19
N PHE A 251 -17.02 14.78 -28.84
CA PHE A 251 -18.43 14.76 -28.41
C PHE A 251 -18.60 15.25 -26.97
N VAL A 252 -17.69 14.87 -26.06
CA VAL A 252 -17.75 15.23 -24.63
C VAL A 252 -17.57 16.74 -24.43
N GLU A 253 -16.62 17.38 -25.12
CA GLU A 253 -16.41 18.84 -25.05
C GLU A 253 -17.63 19.63 -25.56
N ARG A 254 -18.33 19.07 -26.55
CA ARG A 254 -19.58 19.63 -27.08
C ARG A 254 -20.80 19.31 -26.22
N SER A 255 -20.60 18.61 -25.10
CA SER A 255 -21.67 18.16 -24.20
C SER A 255 -22.76 17.35 -24.93
N CYS A 256 -22.38 16.59 -25.97
CA CYS A 256 -23.31 15.81 -26.76
C CYS A 256 -22.86 14.35 -26.90
N ARG A 257 -23.75 13.51 -27.44
CA ARG A 257 -23.45 12.12 -27.79
C ARG A 257 -23.68 11.94 -29.30
N PRO A 258 -22.95 11.03 -29.97
CA PRO A 258 -23.16 10.78 -31.39
C PRO A 258 -24.61 10.37 -31.68
N PHE A 259 -25.25 11.04 -32.63
CA PHE A 259 -26.61 10.72 -33.10
C PHE A 259 -26.59 9.48 -34.01
N ARG A 260 -27.76 8.86 -34.28
CA ARG A 260 -27.85 7.60 -35.06
C ARG A 260 -27.03 7.60 -36.36
N ARG A 261 -27.08 8.69 -37.14
CA ARG A 261 -26.34 8.85 -38.41
C ARG A 261 -24.83 9.03 -38.23
N GLU A 262 -24.40 9.57 -37.10
CA GLU A 262 -22.99 9.71 -36.76
C GLU A 262 -22.45 8.40 -36.20
N LYS A 263 -23.25 7.68 -35.41
CA LYS A 263 -22.84 6.39 -34.81
C LYS A 263 -22.37 5.37 -35.85
N SER A 264 -22.99 5.34 -37.03
CA SER A 264 -22.60 4.44 -38.12
C SER A 264 -21.25 4.79 -38.76
N LYS A 265 -20.73 6.00 -38.51
CA LYS A 265 -19.46 6.50 -39.04
C LYS A 265 -18.33 6.47 -38.01
N GLU A 266 -18.66 6.27 -36.74
CA GLU A 266 -17.67 6.25 -35.65
C GLU A 266 -17.12 4.84 -35.42
N PRO A 267 -15.87 4.71 -34.95
CA PRO A 267 -15.31 3.44 -34.51
C PRO A 267 -16.16 2.78 -33.41
N VAL A 268 -16.24 1.45 -33.44
CA VAL A 268 -17.00 0.65 -32.45
C VAL A 268 -16.61 0.98 -31.01
N MET A 269 -15.31 1.25 -30.77
CA MET A 269 -14.82 1.62 -29.45
C MET A 269 -15.36 2.97 -28.97
N VAL A 270 -15.52 3.97 -29.84
CA VAL A 270 -16.15 5.27 -29.49
C VAL A 270 -17.59 5.04 -29.04
N ILE A 271 -18.33 4.18 -29.75
CA ILE A 271 -19.70 3.82 -29.37
C ILE A 271 -19.74 3.10 -28.03
N ARG A 272 -18.76 2.23 -27.76
CA ARG A 272 -18.63 1.53 -26.47
C ARG A 272 -18.45 2.50 -25.32
N TYR A 273 -17.60 3.52 -25.45
CA TYR A 273 -17.47 4.59 -24.44
C TYR A 273 -18.82 5.24 -24.12
N PHE A 274 -19.57 5.68 -25.13
CA PHE A 274 -20.88 6.32 -24.90
C PHE A 274 -22.00 5.38 -24.45
N LYS A 275 -21.85 4.06 -24.63
CA LYS A 275 -22.82 3.06 -24.17
C LYS A 275 -22.57 2.67 -22.71
N HIS A 276 -21.31 2.50 -22.32
CA HIS A 276 -20.94 1.94 -21.02
C HIS A 276 -20.50 3.01 -20.00
N CYS A 277 -20.28 4.25 -20.44
CA CYS A 277 -19.81 5.34 -19.57
C CYS A 277 -20.80 6.50 -19.63
N GLU A 278 -21.78 6.50 -18.72
CA GLU A 278 -22.89 7.45 -18.78
C GLU A 278 -22.50 8.89 -18.40
N LYS A 279 -21.35 9.08 -17.73
CA LYS A 279 -20.91 10.35 -17.14
C LYS A 279 -19.48 10.73 -17.56
N LEU A 280 -19.17 10.56 -18.84
CA LEU A 280 -17.96 11.15 -19.42
C LEU A 280 -18.08 12.67 -19.41
N MET A 281 -17.01 13.32 -18.98
CA MET A 281 -16.91 14.77 -18.94
C MET A 281 -15.46 15.20 -19.15
N THR A 282 -15.23 16.48 -19.37
CA THR A 282 -13.88 17.03 -19.37
C THR A 282 -13.59 17.71 -18.05
N CYS A 283 -12.48 17.35 -17.42
CA CYS A 283 -11.87 18.16 -16.37
C CYS A 283 -10.71 18.90 -17.00
N SER A 284 -10.84 20.23 -17.13
CA SER A 284 -9.71 21.04 -17.59
C SER A 284 -9.24 20.64 -19.01
N GLY A 285 -10.13 20.06 -19.82
CA GLY A 285 -9.83 19.56 -21.16
C GLY A 285 -9.34 18.10 -21.23
N VAL A 286 -9.16 17.42 -20.10
CA VAL A 286 -8.87 15.98 -20.08
C VAL A 286 -10.17 15.21 -19.93
N ALA A 287 -10.41 14.18 -20.75
CA ALA A 287 -11.58 13.30 -20.62
C ALA A 287 -11.47 12.44 -19.36
N VAL A 288 -12.53 12.48 -18.56
CA VAL A 288 -12.65 11.79 -17.27
C VAL A 288 -14.06 11.21 -17.13
N SER A 289 -14.22 10.20 -16.29
CA SER A 289 -15.52 9.60 -15.98
C SER A 289 -15.81 9.75 -14.49
N LYS A 290 -17.06 9.99 -14.11
CA LYS A 290 -17.48 9.89 -12.71
C LYS A 290 -17.73 8.43 -12.35
N ASP A 291 -17.08 7.97 -11.29
CA ASP A 291 -17.35 6.64 -10.71
C ASP A 291 -18.81 6.58 -10.23
N GLN A 292 -19.53 5.53 -10.64
CA GLN A 292 -20.91 5.27 -10.19
C GLN A 292 -20.98 4.20 -9.10
N VAL A 293 -19.90 3.46 -8.86
CA VAL A 293 -19.89 2.27 -7.99
C VAL A 293 -19.51 2.63 -6.56
N SER A 294 -18.73 3.69 -6.35
CA SER A 294 -18.38 4.17 -5.01
C SER A 294 -19.33 5.28 -4.56
N GLU A 295 -19.73 5.28 -3.28
CA GLU A 295 -20.46 6.40 -2.64
C GLU A 295 -19.67 7.73 -2.69
N MET A 296 -18.40 7.69 -3.10
CA MET A 296 -17.53 8.85 -3.27
C MET A 296 -17.55 9.34 -4.73
N LYS A 297 -17.69 10.67 -4.93
CA LYS A 297 -17.71 11.33 -6.25
C LYS A 297 -16.32 11.37 -6.93
N ARG A 298 -15.68 10.21 -7.13
CA ARG A 298 -14.33 10.11 -7.70
C ARG A 298 -14.34 10.31 -9.22
N LEU A 299 -13.30 10.96 -9.73
CA LEU A 299 -13.05 11.13 -11.15
C LEU A 299 -11.99 10.13 -11.62
N GLN A 300 -12.34 9.29 -12.60
CA GLN A 300 -11.46 8.32 -13.22
C GLN A 300 -10.87 8.89 -14.52
N PHE A 301 -9.55 8.80 -14.68
CA PHE A 301 -8.88 9.21 -15.91
C PHE A 301 -9.15 8.20 -17.03
N VAL A 302 -9.52 8.68 -18.22
CA VAL A 302 -9.70 7.83 -19.40
C VAL A 302 -8.35 7.61 -20.08
N VAL A 303 -7.82 6.39 -19.98
CA VAL A 303 -6.44 6.09 -20.37
C VAL A 303 -6.31 5.89 -21.89
N PRO A 304 -5.48 6.68 -22.61
CA PRO A 304 -5.13 6.41 -24.00
C PRO A 304 -4.18 5.21 -24.10
N ASP A 305 -4.17 4.54 -25.26
CA ASP A 305 -3.32 3.35 -25.47
C ASP A 305 -1.82 3.66 -25.26
N SER A 306 -1.40 4.88 -25.57
CA SER A 306 -0.02 5.35 -25.39
C SER A 306 0.47 5.36 -23.94
N PHE A 307 -0.44 5.42 -22.95
CA PHE A 307 -0.08 5.41 -21.52
C PHE A 307 -0.33 4.07 -20.85
N LYS A 308 -0.72 3.04 -21.63
CA LYS A 308 -1.05 1.73 -21.10
C LYS A 308 0.10 1.11 -20.31
N TYR A 309 1.32 1.19 -20.84
CA TYR A 309 2.49 0.60 -20.19
C TYR A 309 2.78 1.27 -18.83
N GLU A 310 2.77 2.59 -18.79
CA GLU A 310 3.03 3.41 -17.62
C GLU A 310 1.96 3.20 -16.56
N VAL A 311 0.70 3.09 -16.99
CA VAL A 311 -0.42 2.74 -16.13
C VAL A 311 -0.22 1.35 -15.52
N LEU A 312 0.08 0.33 -16.33
CA LEU A 312 0.27 -1.05 -15.87
C LEU A 312 1.45 -1.17 -14.90
N LYS A 313 2.56 -0.49 -15.20
CA LYS A 313 3.72 -0.37 -14.31
C LYS A 313 3.36 0.35 -13.01
N GLY A 314 2.58 1.44 -13.10
CA GLY A 314 2.13 2.22 -11.95
C GLY A 314 1.22 1.44 -11.01
N ILE A 315 0.29 0.65 -11.54
CA ILE A 315 -0.67 -0.13 -10.74
C ILE A 315 -0.08 -1.43 -10.17
N HIS A 316 1.01 -1.94 -10.74
CA HIS A 316 1.64 -3.18 -10.32
C HIS A 316 3.04 -2.95 -9.74
N ASP A 317 4.05 -2.73 -10.58
CA ASP A 317 5.46 -2.61 -10.20
C ASP A 317 5.69 -1.53 -9.14
N SER A 318 5.25 -0.30 -9.44
CA SER A 318 5.42 0.85 -8.55
C SER A 318 4.46 0.82 -7.35
N ALA A 319 3.40 0.01 -7.42
CA ALA A 319 2.45 -0.20 -6.31
C ALA A 319 2.88 -1.32 -5.35
N GLY A 320 4.09 -1.86 -5.49
CA GLY A 320 4.61 -2.93 -4.63
C GLY A 320 4.30 -4.35 -5.14
N ARG A 321 4.14 -4.51 -6.47
CA ARG A 321 3.91 -5.79 -7.16
C ARG A 321 2.76 -6.60 -6.60
N GLN A 322 1.63 -5.91 -6.46
CA GLN A 322 0.45 -6.47 -5.84
C GLN A 322 -0.19 -7.57 -6.70
N GLY A 323 -0.93 -8.50 -6.06
CA GLY A 323 -1.68 -9.55 -6.77
C GLY A 323 -2.77 -8.99 -7.71
N GLN A 324 -3.33 -9.87 -8.55
CA GLN A 324 -4.29 -9.48 -9.60
C GLN A 324 -5.48 -8.69 -9.06
N VAL A 325 -6.11 -9.20 -7.99
CA VAL A 325 -7.29 -8.56 -7.39
C VAL A 325 -6.95 -7.15 -6.91
N ARG A 326 -5.78 -6.94 -6.28
CA ARG A 326 -5.37 -5.61 -5.80
C ARG A 326 -5.12 -4.65 -6.97
N SER A 327 -4.34 -5.09 -7.95
CA SER A 327 -3.96 -4.27 -9.11
C SER A 327 -5.20 -3.84 -9.89
N LEU A 328 -6.20 -4.72 -9.99
CA LEU A 328 -7.49 -4.44 -10.62
C LEU A 328 -8.34 -3.47 -9.81
N GLY A 329 -8.39 -3.63 -8.48
CA GLY A 329 -9.08 -2.70 -7.59
C GLY A 329 -8.51 -1.28 -7.70
N LEU A 330 -7.18 -1.17 -7.69
CA LEU A 330 -6.46 0.10 -7.83
C LEU A 330 -6.75 0.77 -9.18
N ALA A 331 -6.72 0.00 -10.28
CA ALA A 331 -7.04 0.49 -11.61
C ALA A 331 -8.48 1.01 -11.67
N ARG A 332 -9.46 0.22 -11.23
CA ARG A 332 -10.88 0.59 -11.27
C ARG A 332 -11.21 1.84 -10.44
N GLN A 333 -10.49 2.11 -9.36
CA GLN A 333 -10.73 3.31 -8.56
C GLN A 333 -10.22 4.61 -9.21
N ARG A 334 -9.20 4.51 -10.08
CA ARG A 334 -8.45 5.67 -10.58
C ARG A 334 -8.58 5.89 -12.08
N LEU A 335 -8.91 4.83 -12.81
CA LEU A 335 -8.79 4.76 -14.26
C LEU A 335 -10.07 4.17 -14.84
N LEU A 336 -10.53 4.78 -15.93
CA LEU A 336 -11.49 4.16 -16.82
C LEU A 336 -10.70 3.42 -17.90
N TYR A 337 -10.34 2.18 -17.57
CA TYR A 337 -9.50 1.31 -18.39
C TYR A 337 -10.29 0.05 -18.77
N HIS A 338 -10.37 -0.23 -20.07
CA HIS A 338 -11.38 -1.16 -20.61
C HIS A 338 -10.93 -2.63 -20.62
N THR A 339 -9.71 -2.90 -20.19
CA THR A 339 -9.07 -4.21 -20.34
C THR A 339 -8.54 -4.71 -19.01
N ASP A 340 -9.46 -5.18 -18.16
CA ASP A 340 -9.17 -6.01 -16.97
C ASP A 340 -8.18 -7.14 -17.29
N ARG A 341 -8.26 -7.69 -18.50
CA ARG A 341 -7.36 -8.72 -19.02
C ARG A 341 -5.90 -8.27 -18.98
N ASP A 342 -5.60 -7.04 -19.41
CA ASP A 342 -4.22 -6.56 -19.50
C ASP A 342 -3.61 -6.39 -18.11
N VAL A 343 -4.41 -5.96 -17.12
CA VAL A 343 -3.97 -5.90 -15.72
C VAL A 343 -3.64 -7.31 -15.20
N LYS A 344 -4.51 -8.29 -15.49
CA LYS A 344 -4.30 -9.68 -15.06
C LYS A 344 -3.08 -10.31 -15.75
N GLU A 345 -2.93 -10.10 -17.05
CA GLU A 345 -1.78 -10.58 -17.84
C GLU A 345 -0.47 -9.97 -17.33
N ASN A 346 -0.43 -8.66 -17.09
CA ASN A 346 0.75 -7.99 -16.54
C ASN A 346 1.20 -8.60 -15.21
N VAL A 347 0.25 -8.85 -14.30
CA VAL A 347 0.56 -9.48 -13.00
C VAL A 347 1.01 -10.94 -13.15
N ASN A 348 0.43 -11.69 -14.09
CA ASN A 348 0.79 -13.09 -14.32
C ASN A 348 2.14 -13.27 -14.99
N GLN A 349 2.52 -12.35 -15.87
CA GLN A 349 3.79 -12.40 -16.59
C GLN A 349 4.94 -11.77 -15.79
N CYS A 350 4.65 -11.22 -14.62
CA CYS A 350 5.66 -10.66 -13.73
C CYS A 350 6.56 -11.78 -13.17
N SER A 351 7.76 -11.91 -13.74
CA SER A 351 8.76 -12.93 -13.38
C SER A 351 9.03 -12.98 -11.87
N ARG A 352 9.16 -11.82 -11.21
CA ARG A 352 9.37 -11.72 -9.75
C ARG A 352 8.20 -12.31 -8.95
N CYS A 353 6.97 -12.07 -9.38
CA CYS A 353 5.78 -12.62 -8.74
C CYS A 353 5.58 -14.12 -9.00
N VAL A 354 5.95 -14.61 -10.19
CA VAL A 354 5.84 -16.03 -10.53
C VAL A 354 6.80 -16.86 -9.68
N ILE A 355 8.08 -16.46 -9.60
CA ILE A 355 9.12 -17.19 -8.85
C ILE A 355 8.75 -17.28 -7.36
N SER A 356 8.23 -16.20 -6.78
CA SER A 356 7.86 -16.16 -5.36
C SER A 356 6.64 -16.99 -4.97
N LYS A 357 5.85 -17.50 -5.94
CA LYS A 357 4.59 -18.23 -5.69
C LYS A 357 4.66 -19.74 -5.92
N MET A 358 5.82 -20.31 -6.23
CA MET A 358 5.97 -21.76 -6.37
C MET A 358 5.72 -22.46 -5.01
N THR A 359 4.87 -23.50 -5.00
CA THR A 359 4.46 -24.26 -3.80
C THR A 359 5.36 -25.45 -3.54
N ASP A 360 5.66 -25.72 -2.26
CA ASP A 360 6.37 -26.92 -1.76
C ASP A 360 5.41 -27.79 -0.89
N PRO A 361 5.74 -29.07 -0.60
CA PRO A 361 4.79 -30.14 -0.22
C PRO A 361 4.10 -30.00 1.16
N GLU A 362 3.02 -30.78 1.34
CA GLU A 362 1.89 -30.59 2.28
C GLU A 362 2.12 -30.74 3.80
N VAL A 363 3.34 -30.96 4.29
CA VAL A 363 3.57 -31.11 5.74
C VAL A 363 3.71 -29.72 6.39
N ARG A 364 2.77 -29.36 7.29
CA ARG A 364 2.73 -28.04 7.96
C ARG A 364 2.91 -28.17 9.46
N ALA A 365 3.76 -27.33 10.05
CA ALA A 365 3.89 -27.15 11.49
C ALA A 365 2.66 -26.40 12.04
N PRO A 366 2.32 -26.67 13.31
CA PRO A 366 1.29 -25.94 14.04
C PRO A 366 1.82 -24.53 14.37
N LEU A 367 1.43 -23.52 13.58
CA LEU A 367 1.87 -22.12 13.72
C LEU A 367 0.72 -21.13 13.83
#